data_AF-A0A4R0JYG8-F1
#
_entry.id   AF-A0A4R0JYG8-F1
#
_cell.length_a   1.000
_cell.length_b   1.000
_cell.length_c   1.000
_cell.angle_alpha   90.00
_cell.angle_beta   90.00
_cell.angle_gamma   90.00
#
_symmetry.space_group_name_H-M   'P 1'
#
loop_
_entity.id
_entity.type
_entity.pdbx_description
1 polymer ?
#
loop_
_entity_poly.entity_id
_entity_poly.type
_entity_poly.pdbx_seq_one_letter_code
_entity_poly.pdbx_strand_id
1 'polypeptide(L)'
;MNSTVTGAVATYLAQVRAELSDLPAGELEDVLEEVTGHLTEVAGEFDEEPASAALQERLGTPRQYADELRTAAGYPARTQPVADRDAGRKALRWGLIAATVGPFFVAIGVFAWSHEESAFFGFVGFAVLFGAAYLGVRALRGHDPRIVLDTPRGEQSATAIRGMIEQVPPNVRYELVSIGQPVWWVVRGVLGGGGFFALWGAGAVTVVGALAGAAISIWIGRRTQQDRRWLWYVVPLNVVATIAVPAFLAAAYMGASFGFLNNYGDYSGSSSSYNPPDGLMYGGSNVSNLYPFDAQGKQVSVRLYDQDGNPISLELQDCAATFDGNQPQHSNLFPQAVVSPDENGNVDRATCKDSTKAPFVPPPAPATSLPPTPTPNPTPNPTPNPNPTPTKSTQPTAKAPTPKPGVTLTVSPTR
;
A
#
# COMPACT_ATOMS: atom_id res chain seq x y z
N MET A 1 19.67 55.50 29.38
CA MET A 1 18.79 55.34 28.22
C MET A 1 18.66 53.86 27.99
N ASN A 2 17.47 53.27 28.15
CA ASN A 2 17.25 51.82 28.06
C ASN A 2 17.33 51.38 26.60
N SER A 3 18.45 50.78 26.21
CA SER A 3 18.62 50.13 24.91
C SER A 3 17.73 48.89 24.85
N THR A 4 16.77 48.88 23.95
CA THR A 4 15.94 47.71 23.64
C THR A 4 16.85 46.59 23.16
N VAL A 5 17.00 45.53 23.95
CA VAL A 5 17.77 44.35 23.57
C VAL A 5 17.07 43.71 22.35
N THR A 6 17.69 43.76 21.18
CA THR A 6 17.16 43.23 19.92
C THR A 6 17.07 41.70 19.98
N GLY A 7 16.16 41.10 19.19
CA GLY A 7 15.64 39.75 19.41
C GLY A 7 16.68 38.63 19.52
N ALA A 8 17.75 38.67 18.73
CA ALA A 8 18.83 37.68 18.80
C ALA A 8 19.69 37.82 20.06
N VAL A 9 20.02 39.05 20.45
CA VAL A 9 20.78 39.36 21.67
C VAL A 9 19.98 38.97 22.90
N ALA A 10 18.68 39.27 22.93
CA ALA A 10 17.79 38.90 24.02
C ALA A 10 17.69 37.37 24.17
N THR A 11 17.66 36.66 23.04
CA THR A 11 17.64 35.19 23.01
C THR A 11 18.95 34.60 23.53
N TYR A 12 20.09 35.15 23.11
CA TYR A 12 21.42 34.73 23.58
C TYR A 12 21.57 34.97 25.08
N LEU A 13 21.20 36.17 25.56
CA LEU A 13 21.26 36.55 26.97
C LEU A 13 20.36 35.66 27.85
N ALA A 14 19.15 35.34 27.38
CA ALA A 14 18.27 34.41 28.09
C ALA A 14 18.88 33.01 28.23
N GLN A 15 19.64 32.56 27.21
CA GLN A 15 20.36 31.29 27.26
C GLN A 15 21.54 31.34 28.23
N VAL A 16 22.32 32.42 28.24
CA VAL A 16 23.42 32.63 29.21
C VAL A 16 22.88 32.68 30.65
N ARG A 17 21.77 33.40 30.89
CA ARG A 17 21.08 33.42 32.20
C ARG A 17 20.65 32.03 32.66
N ALA A 18 20.14 31.21 31.74
CA ALA A 18 19.74 29.84 32.06
C ALA A 18 20.94 28.95 32.40
N GLU A 19 22.10 29.20 31.76
CA GLU A 19 23.33 28.50 32.12
C GLU A 19 23.82 28.92 33.50
N LEU A 20 23.80 30.21 33.84
CA LEU A 20 24.28 30.76 35.12
C LEU A 20 23.28 30.66 36.29
N SER A 21 22.13 30.00 36.11
CA SER A 21 21.04 29.99 37.08
C SER A 21 21.34 29.26 38.41
N ASP A 22 22.50 28.62 38.52
CA ASP A 22 23.00 27.95 39.72
C ASP A 22 23.69 28.91 40.70
N LEU A 23 24.01 30.13 40.26
CA LEU A 23 24.60 31.18 41.08
C LEU A 23 23.55 31.83 42.01
N PRO A 24 23.98 32.39 43.16
CA PRO A 24 23.11 33.18 44.02
C PRO A 24 22.45 34.32 43.24
N ALA A 25 21.17 34.61 43.54
CA ALA A 25 20.38 35.57 42.76
C ALA A 25 21.02 36.97 42.67
N GLY A 26 21.69 37.44 43.73
CA GLY A 26 22.40 38.73 43.72
C GLY A 26 23.58 38.76 42.76
N GLU A 27 24.42 37.72 42.78
CA GLU A 27 25.60 37.64 41.89
C GLU A 27 25.21 37.43 40.43
N LEU A 28 24.12 36.70 40.18
CA LEU A 28 23.59 36.50 38.84
C LEU A 28 23.13 37.81 38.19
N GLU A 29 22.47 38.69 38.95
CA GLU A 29 22.00 39.99 38.44
C GLU A 29 23.17 40.89 38.06
N ASP A 30 24.20 40.98 38.91
CA ASP A 30 25.40 41.76 38.67
C ASP A 30 26.14 41.30 37.40
N VAL A 31 26.37 39.99 37.27
CA VAL A 31 27.04 39.40 36.10
C VAL A 31 26.21 39.61 34.82
N LEU A 32 24.89 39.50 34.90
CA LEU A 32 24.02 39.70 33.74
C LEU A 32 23.95 41.16 33.30
N GLU A 33 24.05 42.12 34.21
CA GLU A 33 24.11 43.54 33.86
C GLU A 33 25.39 43.86 33.04
N GLU A 34 26.54 43.34 33.49
CA GLU A 34 27.81 43.46 32.77
C GLU A 34 27.76 42.79 31.39
N VAL A 35 27.26 41.55 31.33
CA VAL A 35 27.11 40.80 30.08
C VAL A 35 26.14 41.49 29.11
N THR A 36 25.07 42.10 29.61
CA THR A 36 24.14 42.87 28.77
C THR A 36 24.87 44.00 28.06
N GLY A 37 25.72 44.74 28.79
CA GLY A 37 26.53 45.82 28.22
C GLY A 37 27.47 45.32 27.13
N HIS A 38 28.25 44.29 27.41
CA HIS A 38 29.18 43.71 26.43
C HIS A 38 28.47 43.17 25.19
N LEU A 39 27.32 42.49 25.36
CA LEU A 39 26.55 41.98 24.23
C LEU A 39 25.96 43.10 23.36
N THR A 40 25.59 44.25 23.93
CA THR A 40 25.15 45.40 23.13
C THR A 40 26.28 46.07 22.35
N GLU A 41 27.50 46.07 22.89
CA GLU A 41 28.69 46.55 22.19
C GLU A 41 29.05 45.64 21.01
N VAL A 42 29.11 44.32 21.26
CA VAL A 42 29.36 43.31 20.22
C VAL A 42 28.27 43.32 19.15
N ALA A 43 27.01 43.51 19.54
CA ALA A 43 25.92 43.65 18.58
C ALA A 43 26.05 44.90 17.70
N GLY A 44 26.69 45.97 18.22
CA GLY A 44 26.99 47.19 17.46
C GLY A 44 28.14 47.05 16.47
N GLU A 45 28.95 45.99 16.54
CA GLU A 45 29.99 45.69 15.54
C GLU A 45 29.40 45.16 14.21
N PHE A 46 28.14 44.72 14.21
CA PHE A 46 27.48 44.20 13.02
C PHE A 46 26.79 45.33 12.24
N ASP A 47 26.99 45.35 10.92
CA ASP A 47 26.37 46.34 10.01
C ASP A 47 24.82 46.20 9.93
N GLU A 48 24.29 45.00 10.24
CA GLU A 48 22.86 44.66 10.29
C GLU A 48 22.52 43.94 11.61
N GLU A 49 21.22 43.77 11.92
CA GLU A 49 20.81 43.00 13.11
C GLU A 49 21.41 41.59 13.09
N PRO A 50 22.27 41.21 14.07
CA PRO A 50 22.98 39.95 14.00
C PRO A 50 22.04 38.77 14.21
N ALA A 51 22.11 37.80 13.30
CA ALA A 51 21.46 36.51 13.52
C ALA A 51 22.12 35.75 14.69
N SER A 52 21.37 34.89 15.36
CA SER A 52 21.88 34.09 16.48
C SER A 52 23.11 33.23 16.14
N ALA A 53 23.24 32.82 14.87
CA ALA A 53 24.40 32.07 14.38
C ALA A 53 25.66 32.93 14.32
N ALA A 54 25.56 34.19 13.86
CA ALA A 54 26.69 35.11 13.78
C ALA A 54 27.22 35.50 15.18
N LEU A 55 26.31 35.70 16.14
CA LEU A 55 26.69 35.89 17.55
C LEU A 55 27.41 34.66 18.12
N GLN A 56 26.95 33.44 17.81
CA GLN A 56 27.61 32.21 18.28
C GLN A 56 28.96 31.96 17.61
N GLU A 57 29.16 32.40 16.37
CA GLU A 57 30.46 32.31 15.70
C GLU A 57 31.50 33.23 16.35
N ARG A 58 31.08 34.42 16.79
CA ARG A 58 31.95 35.42 17.43
C ARG A 58 32.22 35.14 18.90
N LEU A 59 31.20 34.79 19.67
CA LEU A 59 31.24 34.65 21.14
C LEU A 59 31.28 33.19 21.62
N GLY A 60 31.16 32.24 20.71
CA GLY A 60 30.95 30.83 21.03
C GLY A 60 29.50 30.53 21.45
N THR A 61 29.26 29.26 21.80
CA THR A 61 27.94 28.85 22.29
C THR A 61 27.65 29.52 23.66
N PRO A 62 26.38 29.80 24.00
CA PRO A 62 26.03 30.44 25.29
C PRO A 62 26.59 29.69 26.50
N ARG A 63 26.74 28.36 26.40
CA ARG A 63 27.34 27.53 27.45
C ARG A 63 28.85 27.74 27.56
N GLN A 64 29.57 27.80 26.44
CA GLN A 64 31.00 28.11 26.42
C GLN A 64 31.24 29.51 26.97
N TYR A 65 30.46 30.49 26.54
CA TYR A 65 30.53 31.86 27.04
C TYR A 65 30.25 31.93 28.56
N ALA A 66 29.23 31.20 29.05
CA ALA A 66 28.96 31.10 30.48
C ALA A 66 30.08 30.39 31.27
N ASP A 67 30.72 29.37 30.69
CA ASP A 67 31.85 28.67 31.32
C ASP A 67 33.13 29.53 31.35
N GLU A 68 33.35 30.35 30.31
CA GLU A 68 34.39 31.38 30.30
C GLU A 68 34.12 32.46 31.36
N LEU A 69 32.88 32.96 31.45
CA LEU A 69 32.46 33.91 32.50
C LEU A 69 32.67 33.34 33.91
N ARG A 70 32.32 32.07 34.13
CA ARG A 70 32.58 31.39 35.42
C ARG A 70 34.06 31.33 35.71
N THR A 71 34.86 30.96 34.72
CA THR A 71 36.31 30.85 34.88
C THR A 71 36.93 32.22 35.19
N ALA A 72 36.47 33.28 34.52
CA ALA A 72 36.93 34.66 34.74
C ALA A 72 36.52 35.19 36.13
N ALA A 73 35.31 34.89 36.58
CA ALA A 73 34.81 35.28 37.90
C ALA A 73 35.26 34.35 39.04
N GLY A 74 36.04 33.29 38.73
CA GLY A 74 36.55 32.35 39.73
C GLY A 74 35.50 31.38 40.29
N TYR A 75 34.36 31.24 39.62
CA TYR A 75 33.32 30.28 40.00
C TYR A 75 33.72 28.85 39.61
N PRO A 76 33.34 27.84 40.43
CA PRO A 76 33.55 26.46 40.05
C PRO A 76 32.76 26.12 38.78
N ALA A 77 33.29 25.21 37.97
CA ALA A 77 32.56 24.68 36.83
C ALA A 77 31.20 24.15 37.28
N ARG A 78 30.15 24.42 36.49
CA ARG A 78 28.79 23.97 36.80
C ARG A 78 28.80 22.48 37.09
N THR A 79 28.63 22.13 38.35
CA THR A 79 28.64 20.73 38.77
C THR A 79 27.25 20.18 38.49
N GLN A 80 27.00 19.75 37.24
CA GLN A 80 25.80 18.98 36.94
C GLN A 80 25.76 17.79 37.92
N PRO A 81 24.70 17.65 38.73
CA PRO A 81 24.60 16.55 39.68
C PRO A 81 24.87 15.22 38.98
N VAL A 82 25.65 14.32 39.59
CA VAL A 82 25.92 12.99 39.00
C VAL A 82 24.61 12.26 38.69
N ALA A 83 23.59 12.45 39.53
CA ALA A 83 22.24 11.93 39.34
C ALA A 83 21.56 12.41 38.04
N ASP A 84 21.83 13.64 37.61
CA ASP A 84 21.27 14.28 36.42
C ASP A 84 21.92 13.70 35.15
N ARG A 85 23.24 13.51 35.17
CA ARG A 85 23.98 12.84 34.08
C ARG A 85 23.57 11.37 33.91
N ASP A 86 23.34 10.67 35.02
CA ASP A 86 22.85 9.29 34.99
C ASP A 86 21.41 9.19 34.46
N ALA A 87 20.55 10.13 34.82
CA ALA A 87 19.20 10.24 34.27
C ALA A 87 19.25 10.44 32.75
N GLY A 88 20.07 11.38 32.26
CA GLY A 88 20.28 11.62 30.83
C GLY A 88 20.80 10.39 30.07
N ARG A 89 21.80 9.69 30.61
CA ARG A 89 22.32 8.44 29.99
C ARG A 89 21.29 7.32 29.96
N LYS A 90 20.54 7.12 31.04
CA LYS A 90 19.50 6.07 31.10
C LYS A 90 18.37 6.37 30.12
N ALA A 91 17.93 7.63 30.07
CA ALA A 91 16.95 8.07 29.09
C ALA A 91 17.47 7.82 27.66
N LEU A 92 18.68 8.28 27.31
CA LEU A 92 19.26 8.09 25.98
C LEU A 92 19.26 6.63 25.52
N ARG A 93 19.64 5.70 26.42
CA ARG A 93 19.65 4.26 26.12
C ARG A 93 18.26 3.74 25.73
N TRP A 94 17.24 4.09 26.51
CA TRP A 94 15.87 3.69 26.22
C TRP A 94 15.34 4.34 24.94
N GLY A 95 15.74 5.57 24.64
CA GLY A 95 15.37 6.28 23.42
C GLY A 95 15.97 5.62 22.19
N LEU A 96 17.22 5.17 22.28
CA LEU A 96 17.89 4.43 21.23
C LEU A 96 17.24 3.06 21.00
N ILE A 97 16.89 2.33 22.06
CA ILE A 97 16.14 1.07 21.96
C ILE A 97 14.78 1.30 21.29
N ALA A 98 14.03 2.33 21.72
CA ALA A 98 12.74 2.67 21.14
C ALA A 98 12.85 2.98 19.65
N ALA A 99 13.88 3.73 19.24
CA ALA A 99 14.07 4.14 17.85
C ALA A 99 14.69 3.06 16.93
N THR A 100 15.17 1.94 17.46
CA THR A 100 15.82 0.89 16.67
C THR A 100 15.08 -0.43 16.75
N VAL A 101 14.99 -1.03 17.93
CA VAL A 101 14.45 -2.38 18.14
C VAL A 101 12.95 -2.42 17.85
N GLY A 102 12.20 -1.42 18.31
CA GLY A 102 10.76 -1.32 18.05
C GLY A 102 10.45 -1.28 16.55
N PRO A 103 10.96 -0.28 15.81
CA PRO A 103 10.76 -0.18 14.36
C PRO A 103 11.24 -1.39 13.58
N PHE A 104 12.32 -2.05 13.99
CA PHE A 104 12.81 -3.28 13.37
C PHE A 104 11.75 -4.40 13.40
N PHE A 105 11.16 -4.67 14.56
CA PHE A 105 10.12 -5.69 14.68
C PHE A 105 8.81 -5.28 14.00
N VAL A 106 8.45 -3.99 14.04
CA VAL A 106 7.27 -3.51 13.28
C VAL A 106 7.49 -3.69 11.78
N ALA A 107 8.69 -3.40 11.26
CA ALA A 107 9.01 -3.61 9.85
C ALA A 107 8.93 -5.10 9.49
N ILE A 108 9.48 -6.00 10.30
CA ILE A 108 9.32 -7.45 10.10
C ILE A 108 7.84 -7.83 10.08
N GLY A 109 7.04 -7.32 11.03
CA GLY A 109 5.60 -7.61 11.07
C GLY A 109 4.86 -7.14 9.81
N VAL A 110 5.22 -5.98 9.25
CA VAL A 110 4.61 -5.45 8.02
C VAL A 110 5.02 -6.26 6.78
N PHE A 111 6.26 -6.75 6.72
CA PHE A 111 6.80 -7.47 5.55
C PHE A 111 6.76 -9.00 5.69
N ALA A 112 6.25 -9.53 6.81
CA ALA A 112 6.03 -10.96 6.99
C ALA A 112 4.90 -11.43 6.07
N TRP A 113 5.14 -12.48 5.29
CA TRP A 113 4.18 -13.04 4.34
C TRP A 113 3.09 -13.90 5.00
N SER A 114 3.15 -14.09 6.32
CA SER A 114 2.17 -14.86 7.09
C SER A 114 1.41 -13.97 8.08
N HIS A 115 0.08 -14.18 8.18
CA HIS A 115 -0.77 -13.40 9.08
C HIS A 115 -0.42 -13.61 10.56
N GLU A 116 -0.04 -14.82 10.96
CA GLU A 116 0.30 -15.13 12.35
C GLU A 116 1.61 -14.46 12.80
N GLU A 117 2.65 -14.48 11.96
CA GLU A 117 3.92 -13.81 12.28
C GLU A 117 3.77 -12.28 12.26
N SER A 118 2.95 -11.73 11.35
CA SER A 118 2.70 -10.29 11.27
C SER A 118 2.13 -9.72 12.57
N ALA A 119 1.16 -10.42 13.19
CA ALA A 119 0.54 -10.01 14.44
C ALA A 119 1.52 -10.11 15.62
N PHE A 120 2.28 -11.20 15.69
CA PHE A 120 3.28 -11.40 16.74
C PHE A 120 4.37 -10.33 16.71
N PHE A 121 5.04 -10.16 15.57
CA PHE A 121 6.13 -9.19 15.43
C PHE A 121 5.64 -7.74 15.51
N GLY A 122 4.44 -7.45 14.99
CA GLY A 122 3.79 -6.15 15.17
C GLY A 122 3.56 -5.83 16.64
N PHE A 123 2.98 -6.77 17.40
CA PHE A 123 2.74 -6.59 18.85
C PHE A 123 4.05 -6.40 19.62
N VAL A 124 5.04 -7.26 19.40
CA VAL A 124 6.37 -7.16 20.04
C VAL A 124 7.01 -5.81 19.70
N GLY A 125 6.98 -5.41 18.42
CA GLY A 125 7.55 -4.15 17.96
C GLY A 125 6.89 -2.94 18.61
N PHE A 126 5.56 -2.87 18.65
CA PHE A 126 4.85 -1.79 19.33
C PHE A 126 5.08 -1.80 20.84
N ALA A 127 5.08 -2.97 21.48
CA ALA A 127 5.35 -3.09 22.91
C ALA A 127 6.76 -2.58 23.27
N VAL A 128 7.78 -2.92 22.48
CA VAL A 128 9.14 -2.41 22.66
C VAL A 128 9.20 -0.91 22.40
N LEU A 129 8.58 -0.42 21.32
CA LEU A 129 8.57 0.99 20.94
C LEU A 129 7.95 1.85 22.05
N PHE A 130 6.73 1.55 22.48
CA PHE A 130 6.04 2.32 23.51
C PHE A 130 6.59 2.09 24.91
N GLY A 131 6.99 0.84 25.24
CA GLY A 131 7.58 0.48 26.52
C GLY A 131 8.92 1.17 26.75
N ALA A 132 9.82 1.13 25.76
CA ALA A 132 11.11 1.81 25.84
C ALA A 132 10.95 3.33 25.86
N ALA A 133 10.05 3.90 25.06
CA ALA A 133 9.74 5.33 25.12
C ALA A 133 9.25 5.76 26.52
N TYR A 134 8.34 4.99 27.11
CA TYR A 134 7.85 5.24 28.47
C TYR A 134 8.96 5.13 29.53
N LEU A 135 9.82 4.11 29.43
CA LEU A 135 10.97 3.97 30.33
C LEU A 135 11.97 5.11 30.17
N GLY A 136 12.16 5.63 28.95
CA GLY A 136 12.96 6.83 28.69
C GLY A 136 12.40 8.07 29.38
N VAL A 137 11.09 8.33 29.23
CA VAL A 137 10.42 9.45 29.92
C VAL A 137 10.48 9.30 31.44
N ARG A 138 10.32 8.09 31.97
CA ARG A 138 10.43 7.83 33.41
C ARG A 138 11.87 7.99 33.91
N ALA A 139 12.86 7.62 33.09
CA ALA A 139 14.28 7.80 33.40
C ALA A 139 14.69 9.27 33.49
N LEU A 140 13.96 10.18 32.82
CA LEU A 140 14.17 11.63 32.95
C LEU A 140 13.83 12.17 34.34
N ARG A 141 13.11 11.44 35.22
CA ARG A 141 12.79 11.84 36.61
C ARG A 141 12.21 13.26 36.77
N GLY A 142 11.56 13.78 35.73
CA GLY A 142 10.99 15.13 35.72
C GLY A 142 11.88 16.22 35.12
N HIS A 143 13.15 15.94 34.83
CA HIS A 143 14.05 16.88 34.15
C HIS A 143 13.59 17.18 32.70
N ASP A 144 14.07 18.29 32.14
CA ASP A 144 13.87 18.62 30.72
C ASP A 144 14.51 17.53 29.85
N PRO A 145 13.80 16.97 28.84
CA PRO A 145 14.36 16.03 27.88
C PRO A 145 15.71 16.42 27.25
N ARG A 146 16.04 17.72 27.20
CA ARG A 146 17.31 18.24 26.68
C ARG A 146 18.53 17.76 27.46
N ILE A 147 18.38 17.30 28.70
CA ILE A 147 19.46 16.71 29.51
C ILE A 147 20.21 15.55 28.81
N VAL A 148 19.55 14.90 27.85
CA VAL A 148 20.18 13.86 27.01
C VAL A 148 21.29 14.43 26.11
N LEU A 149 21.12 15.68 25.65
CA LEU A 149 22.08 16.36 24.78
C LEU A 149 23.36 16.77 25.51
N ASP A 150 23.31 16.89 26.84
CA ASP A 150 24.48 17.16 27.68
C ASP A 150 25.39 15.94 27.86
N THR A 151 24.94 14.76 27.43
CA THR A 151 25.80 13.57 27.45
C THR A 151 26.78 13.60 26.29
N PRO A 152 28.02 13.08 26.43
CA PRO A 152 29.01 13.11 25.35
C PRO A 152 28.51 12.51 24.03
N ARG A 153 27.71 11.44 24.09
CA ARG A 153 27.10 10.81 22.91
C ARG A 153 25.93 11.62 22.36
N GLY A 154 25.14 12.24 23.23
CA GLY A 154 24.03 13.12 22.84
C GLY A 154 24.53 14.37 22.10
N GLU A 155 25.60 14.99 22.58
CA GLU A 155 26.20 16.17 21.95
C GLU A 155 26.79 15.81 20.57
N GLN A 156 27.61 14.76 20.50
CA GLN A 156 28.21 14.29 19.24
C GLN A 156 27.16 13.95 18.17
N SER A 157 26.06 13.31 18.57
CA SER A 157 24.98 12.99 17.63
C SER A 157 24.19 14.23 17.23
N ALA A 158 23.95 15.17 18.15
CA ALA A 158 23.25 16.41 17.85
C ALA A 158 24.02 17.29 16.87
N THR A 159 25.35 17.40 17.02
CA THR A 159 26.20 18.15 16.09
C THR A 159 26.24 17.49 14.71
N ALA A 160 26.38 16.16 14.65
CA ALA A 160 26.32 15.42 13.39
C ALA A 160 24.99 15.63 12.64
N ILE A 161 23.86 15.55 13.35
CA ILE A 161 22.53 15.76 12.75
C ILE A 161 22.35 17.21 12.30
N ARG A 162 22.76 18.20 13.11
CA ARG A 162 22.73 19.62 12.72
C ARG A 162 23.54 19.86 11.46
N GLY A 163 24.75 19.30 11.37
CA GLY A 163 25.59 19.39 10.18
C GLY A 163 24.93 18.77 8.93
N MET A 164 24.21 17.65 9.06
CA MET A 164 23.45 17.08 7.94
C MET A 164 22.28 17.97 7.52
N ILE A 165 21.52 18.51 8.48
CA ILE A 165 20.42 19.44 8.19
C ILE A 165 20.98 20.68 7.52
N GLU A 166 22.16 21.15 7.95
CA GLU A 166 22.85 22.33 7.46
C GLU A 166 23.25 22.27 5.97
N GLN A 167 23.26 21.08 5.37
CA GLN A 167 23.53 20.90 3.94
C GLN A 167 22.34 21.27 3.04
N VAL A 168 21.11 21.28 3.57
CA VAL A 168 19.91 21.59 2.78
C VAL A 168 19.78 23.10 2.60
N PRO A 169 19.54 23.67 1.41
CA PRO A 169 19.38 25.12 1.26
C PRO A 169 18.29 25.71 2.20
N PRO A 170 18.50 26.89 2.81
CA PRO A 170 17.62 27.43 3.85
C PRO A 170 16.20 27.74 3.36
N ASN A 171 16.06 28.19 2.11
CA ASN A 171 14.77 28.38 1.45
C ASN A 171 13.99 27.05 1.34
N VAL A 172 14.68 25.98 0.92
CA VAL A 172 14.08 24.64 0.80
C VAL A 172 13.67 24.12 2.17
N ARG A 173 14.49 24.33 3.22
CA ARG A 173 14.12 23.91 4.59
C ARG A 173 12.85 24.59 5.07
N TYR A 174 12.73 25.90 4.87
CA TYR A 174 11.56 26.64 5.32
C TYR A 174 10.28 26.14 4.63
N GLU A 175 10.31 25.94 3.31
CA GLU A 175 9.17 25.38 2.57
C GLU A 175 8.85 23.95 3.00
N LEU A 176 9.87 23.10 3.15
CA LEU A 176 9.70 21.70 3.54
C LEU A 176 9.12 21.57 4.95
N VAL A 177 9.47 22.47 5.87
CA VAL A 177 8.92 22.47 7.23
C VAL A 177 7.53 23.10 7.25
N SER A 178 7.34 24.28 6.65
CA SER A 178 6.08 25.01 6.71
C SER A 178 4.93 24.28 6.00
N ILE A 179 5.19 23.72 4.82
CA ILE A 179 4.20 23.00 4.01
C ILE A 179 4.28 21.50 4.29
N GLY A 180 5.48 20.93 4.31
CA GLY A 180 5.66 19.49 4.41
C GLY A 180 5.29 18.91 5.78
N GLN A 181 5.45 19.65 6.89
CA GLN A 181 5.09 19.16 8.22
C GLN A 181 3.59 18.87 8.39
N PRO A 182 2.65 19.78 8.08
CA PRO A 182 1.22 19.49 8.18
C PRO A 182 0.76 18.43 7.16
N VAL A 183 1.29 18.46 5.93
CA VAL A 183 1.00 17.43 4.92
C VAL A 183 1.45 16.06 5.41
N TRP A 184 2.66 15.96 5.95
CA TRP A 184 3.18 14.73 6.53
C TRP A 184 2.33 14.20 7.67
N TRP A 185 1.83 15.07 8.56
CA TRP A 185 0.92 14.65 9.63
C TRP A 185 -0.36 14.02 9.08
N VAL A 186 -0.95 14.62 8.05
CA VAL A 186 -2.15 14.08 7.39
C VAL A 186 -1.83 12.74 6.74
N VAL A 187 -0.79 12.66 5.91
CA VAL A 187 -0.40 11.43 5.21
C VAL A 187 -0.14 10.29 6.19
N ARG A 188 0.70 10.52 7.21
CA ARG A 188 0.99 9.53 8.25
C ARG A 188 -0.28 9.09 8.98
N GLY A 189 -1.16 10.02 9.30
CA GLY A 189 -2.40 9.76 10.01
C GLY A 189 -3.41 8.96 9.19
N VAL A 190 -3.61 9.32 7.92
CA VAL A 190 -4.46 8.61 6.97
C VAL A 190 -3.98 7.19 6.78
N LEU A 191 -2.68 7.00 6.53
CA LEU A 191 -2.11 5.68 6.29
C LEU A 191 -2.09 4.82 7.56
N GLY A 192 -1.75 5.41 8.71
CA GLY A 192 -1.78 4.70 9.99
C GLY A 192 -3.20 4.30 10.42
N GLY A 193 -4.14 5.24 10.37
CA GLY A 193 -5.53 5.00 10.76
C GLY A 193 -6.28 4.11 9.77
N GLY A 194 -6.17 4.38 8.47
CA GLY A 194 -6.80 3.58 7.42
C GLY A 194 -6.18 2.18 7.33
N GLY A 195 -4.85 2.07 7.40
CA GLY A 195 -4.14 0.79 7.41
C GLY A 195 -4.50 -0.10 8.60
N PHE A 196 -4.67 0.47 9.80
CA PHE A 196 -5.09 -0.27 10.99
C PHE A 196 -6.45 -0.97 10.77
N PHE A 197 -7.48 -0.24 10.34
CA PHE A 197 -8.80 -0.85 10.13
C PHE A 197 -8.84 -1.78 8.90
N ALA A 198 -8.02 -1.53 7.88
CA ALA A 198 -7.92 -2.39 6.72
C ALA A 198 -7.30 -3.75 7.08
N LEU A 199 -6.27 -3.77 7.92
CA LEU A 199 -5.61 -5.01 8.38
C LEU A 199 -6.51 -5.87 9.26
N TRP A 200 -7.43 -5.27 10.03
CA TRP A 200 -8.36 -5.97 10.92
C TRP A 200 -9.71 -6.32 10.27
N GLY A 201 -9.81 -6.26 8.94
CA GLY A 201 -10.99 -6.71 8.19
C GLY A 201 -12.22 -5.79 8.27
N ALA A 202 -12.07 -4.58 8.82
CA ALA A 202 -13.16 -3.64 9.02
C ALA A 202 -13.22 -2.60 7.89
N GLY A 203 -13.30 -3.05 6.64
CA GLY A 203 -13.25 -2.23 5.42
C GLY A 203 -14.19 -1.01 5.44
N ALA A 204 -15.41 -1.21 5.95
CA ALA A 204 -16.46 -0.18 6.01
C ALA A 204 -16.10 1.04 6.88
N VAL A 205 -15.24 0.89 7.90
CA VAL A 205 -14.84 1.98 8.80
C VAL A 205 -13.46 2.55 8.47
N THR A 206 -12.82 2.08 7.40
CA THR A 206 -11.44 2.48 7.08
C THR A 206 -11.29 3.96 6.72
N VAL A 207 -12.28 4.56 6.05
CA VAL A 207 -12.32 6.01 5.75
C VAL A 207 -12.44 6.82 7.05
N VAL A 208 -13.29 6.37 7.97
CA VAL A 208 -13.44 6.98 9.30
C VAL A 208 -12.13 6.85 10.08
N GLY A 209 -11.49 5.68 10.02
CA GLY A 209 -10.18 5.41 10.60
C GLY A 209 -9.09 6.32 10.04
N ALA A 210 -9.06 6.55 8.74
CA ALA A 210 -8.12 7.45 8.09
C ALA A 210 -8.32 8.92 8.54
N LEU A 211 -9.56 9.39 8.60
CA LEU A 211 -9.87 10.75 9.06
C LEU A 211 -9.54 10.93 10.55
N ALA A 212 -9.92 9.96 11.38
CA ALA A 212 -9.58 9.94 12.80
C ALA A 212 -8.05 9.90 13.00
N GLY A 213 -7.36 9.06 12.23
CA GLY A 213 -5.91 8.96 12.23
C GLY A 213 -5.23 10.27 11.84
N ALA A 214 -5.73 10.98 10.82
CA ALA A 214 -5.26 12.31 10.44
C ALA A 214 -5.45 13.32 11.57
N ALA A 215 -6.64 13.38 12.18
CA ALA A 215 -6.93 14.26 13.30
C ALA A 215 -6.03 13.98 14.51
N ILE A 216 -5.86 12.71 14.88
CA ILE A 216 -4.96 12.28 15.96
C ILE A 216 -3.52 12.64 15.63
N SER A 217 -3.06 12.40 14.40
CA SER A 217 -1.69 12.70 13.97
C SER A 217 -1.38 14.19 14.04
N ILE A 218 -2.32 15.05 13.64
CA ILE A 218 -2.22 16.52 13.76
C ILE A 218 -2.23 16.93 15.24
N TRP A 219 -3.14 16.37 16.05
CA TRP A 219 -3.22 16.66 17.47
C TRP A 219 -1.92 16.31 18.19
N ILE A 220 -1.36 15.12 17.94
CA ILE A 220 -0.05 14.70 18.45
C ILE A 220 1.05 15.63 17.97
N GLY A 221 1.05 16.02 16.69
CA GLY A 221 2.01 16.95 16.11
C GLY A 221 2.00 18.34 16.75
N ARG A 222 0.83 18.83 17.18
CA ARG A 222 0.70 20.06 17.97
C ARG A 222 1.12 19.85 19.42
N ARG A 223 0.77 18.70 20.01
CA ARG A 223 1.11 18.34 21.39
C ARG A 223 2.62 18.26 21.60
N THR A 224 3.38 17.74 20.63
CA THR A 224 4.86 17.69 20.70
C THR A 224 5.52 19.06 20.68
N GLN A 225 4.88 20.06 20.06
CA GLN A 225 5.40 21.43 20.08
C GLN A 225 5.21 22.08 21.47
N GLN A 226 4.15 21.72 22.19
CA GLN A 226 3.87 22.21 23.55
C GLN A 226 4.68 21.45 24.61
N ASP A 227 4.75 20.12 24.50
CA ASP A 227 5.44 19.25 25.44
C ASP A 227 6.41 18.30 24.71
N ARG A 228 7.70 18.60 24.86
CA ARG A 228 8.79 17.84 24.24
C ARG A 228 8.91 16.40 24.73
N ARG A 229 8.26 16.04 25.85
CA ARG A 229 8.24 14.63 26.32
C ARG A 229 7.55 13.71 25.32
N TRP A 230 6.62 14.23 24.52
CA TRP A 230 5.97 13.47 23.46
C TRP A 230 6.93 13.05 22.33
N LEU A 231 8.07 13.72 22.17
CA LEU A 231 9.08 13.34 21.17
C LEU A 231 9.61 11.92 21.38
N TRP A 232 9.59 11.43 22.63
CA TRP A 232 10.01 10.07 22.95
C TRP A 232 9.14 8.99 22.30
N TYR A 233 7.87 9.29 22.04
CA TYR A 233 6.96 8.41 21.34
C TYR A 233 6.93 8.69 19.83
N VAL A 234 6.96 9.97 19.47
CA VAL A 234 6.80 10.40 18.07
C VAL A 234 8.03 10.12 17.22
N VAL A 235 9.24 10.23 17.77
CA VAL A 235 10.48 9.96 17.02
C VAL A 235 10.55 8.49 16.58
N PRO A 236 10.41 7.49 17.48
CA PRO A 236 10.35 6.09 17.06
C PRO A 236 9.22 5.80 16.07
N LEU A 237 8.04 6.37 16.28
CA LEU A 237 6.90 6.20 15.38
C LEU A 237 7.19 6.80 13.99
N ASN A 238 7.94 7.90 13.92
CA ASN A 238 8.37 8.48 12.66
C ASN A 238 9.38 7.58 11.93
N VAL A 239 10.28 6.87 12.64
CA VAL A 239 11.18 5.88 12.00
C VAL A 239 10.37 4.79 11.29
N VAL A 240 9.32 4.28 11.94
CA VAL A 240 8.39 3.34 11.29
C VAL A 240 7.70 3.99 10.10
N ALA A 241 7.14 5.19 10.28
CA ALA A 241 6.39 5.89 9.25
C ALA A 241 7.25 6.20 8.01
N THR A 242 8.54 6.53 8.18
CA THR A 242 9.45 6.80 7.05
C THR A 242 9.68 5.60 6.15
N ILE A 243 9.44 4.37 6.63
CA ILE A 243 9.54 3.15 5.84
C ILE A 243 8.15 2.71 5.36
N ALA A 244 7.18 2.67 6.28
CA ALA A 244 5.84 2.17 6.00
C ALA A 244 5.08 3.06 5.01
N VAL A 245 5.18 4.40 5.13
CA VAL A 245 4.45 5.33 4.25
C VAL A 245 4.91 5.21 2.80
N PRO A 246 6.21 5.30 2.46
CA PRO A 246 6.66 5.10 1.08
C PRO A 246 6.36 3.70 0.53
N ALA A 247 6.56 2.65 1.33
CA ALA A 247 6.26 1.28 0.91
C ALA A 247 4.78 1.11 0.55
N PHE A 248 3.89 1.66 1.38
CA PHE A 248 2.46 1.64 1.16
C PHE A 248 2.06 2.43 -0.09
N LEU A 249 2.59 3.65 -0.26
CA LEU A 249 2.34 4.48 -1.43
C LEU A 249 2.85 3.81 -2.73
N ALA A 250 4.02 3.17 -2.68
CA ALA A 250 4.56 2.43 -3.82
C ALA A 250 3.70 1.21 -4.18
N ALA A 251 3.25 0.45 -3.19
CA ALA A 251 2.34 -0.67 -3.41
C ALA A 251 1.00 -0.19 -4.01
N ALA A 252 0.46 0.93 -3.53
CA ALA A 252 -0.76 1.54 -4.08
C ALA A 252 -0.57 1.93 -5.54
N TYR A 253 0.58 2.53 -5.88
CA TYR A 253 0.92 2.88 -7.25
C TYR A 253 1.03 1.64 -8.17
N MET A 254 1.51 0.51 -7.66
CA MET A 254 1.57 -0.76 -8.40
C MET A 254 0.21 -1.51 -8.48
N GLY A 255 -0.88 -0.91 -8.01
CA GLY A 255 -2.23 -1.51 -8.08
C GLY A 255 -2.59 -2.39 -6.88
N ALA A 256 -1.83 -2.35 -5.79
CA ALA A 256 -2.25 -3.00 -4.55
C ALA A 256 -3.54 -2.35 -4.03
N SER A 257 -4.54 -3.19 -3.79
CA SER A 257 -5.85 -2.74 -3.34
C SER A 257 -5.87 -2.61 -1.82
N PHE A 258 -5.94 -1.36 -1.33
CA PHE A 258 -6.09 -1.08 0.08
C PHE A 258 -7.51 -0.60 0.37
N GLY A 259 -8.19 -1.27 1.30
CA GLY A 259 -9.63 -1.11 1.55
C GLY A 259 -10.15 0.32 1.78
N PHE A 260 -9.29 1.30 2.11
CA PHE A 260 -9.70 2.71 2.24
C PHE A 260 -9.51 3.57 0.99
N LEU A 261 -8.64 3.18 0.06
CA LEU A 261 -8.48 3.87 -1.23
C LEU A 261 -9.45 3.32 -2.29
N ASN A 262 -9.87 2.06 -2.12
CA ASN A 262 -10.79 1.37 -3.03
C ASN A 262 -12.25 1.34 -2.55
N ASN A 263 -12.61 2.12 -1.53
CA ASN A 263 -13.99 2.20 -1.01
C ASN A 263 -14.95 3.00 -1.92
N TYR A 264 -14.63 3.16 -3.21
CA TYR A 264 -15.59 3.57 -4.23
C TYR A 264 -16.25 2.37 -4.93
N GLY A 265 -15.83 1.14 -4.61
CA GLY A 265 -16.44 -0.09 -5.14
C GLY A 265 -17.61 -0.65 -4.32
N ASP A 266 -17.75 -0.28 -3.04
CA ASP A 266 -18.77 -0.89 -2.16
C ASP A 266 -20.15 -0.21 -2.21
N TYR A 267 -20.30 0.90 -2.95
CA TYR A 267 -21.59 1.51 -3.30
C TYR A 267 -21.95 1.40 -4.79
N SER A 268 -21.10 0.77 -5.61
CA SER A 268 -21.55 0.24 -6.90
C SER A 268 -22.17 -1.12 -6.60
N GLY A 269 -23.51 -1.17 -6.56
CA GLY A 269 -24.25 -2.42 -6.39
C GLY A 269 -23.66 -3.50 -7.27
N SER A 270 -23.47 -4.69 -6.68
CA SER A 270 -22.92 -5.88 -7.31
C SER A 270 -23.01 -5.86 -8.82
N SER A 271 -21.99 -5.31 -9.49
CA SER A 271 -21.56 -5.89 -10.74
C SER A 271 -20.82 -7.15 -10.32
N SER A 272 -21.61 -8.14 -9.87
CA SER A 272 -21.34 -9.51 -10.24
C SER A 272 -21.06 -9.40 -11.74
N SER A 273 -19.78 -9.54 -12.11
CA SER A 273 -19.52 -10.27 -13.33
C SER A 273 -20.33 -11.53 -13.12
N TYR A 274 -21.50 -11.59 -13.74
CA TYR A 274 -22.25 -12.80 -13.86
C TYR A 274 -21.32 -13.66 -14.70
N ASN A 275 -20.43 -14.39 -14.03
CA ASN A 275 -19.86 -15.57 -14.62
C ASN A 275 -21.07 -16.49 -14.68
N PRO A 276 -21.68 -16.69 -15.87
CA PRO A 276 -22.69 -17.72 -15.99
C PRO A 276 -22.08 -19.00 -15.41
N PRO A 277 -22.82 -19.77 -14.59
CA PRO A 277 -22.34 -21.07 -14.16
C PRO A 277 -21.88 -21.83 -15.40
N ASP A 278 -20.63 -22.30 -15.42
CA ASP A 278 -20.12 -23.12 -16.51
C ASP A 278 -21.06 -24.35 -16.65
N GLY A 279 -21.72 -24.49 -17.80
CA GLY A 279 -22.71 -25.55 -18.01
C GLY A 279 -23.73 -25.25 -19.10
N LEU A 280 -24.41 -26.30 -19.57
CA LEU A 280 -25.50 -26.17 -20.53
C LEU A 280 -26.78 -25.78 -19.79
N MET A 281 -27.37 -24.63 -20.12
CA MET A 281 -28.63 -24.18 -19.51
C MET A 281 -29.79 -24.34 -20.50
N TYR A 282 -30.92 -24.87 -20.05
CA TYR A 282 -32.16 -24.95 -20.83
C TYR A 282 -33.34 -24.47 -20.00
N GLY A 283 -34.04 -23.43 -20.48
CA GLY A 283 -35.22 -22.88 -19.78
C GLY A 283 -34.92 -22.30 -18.39
N GLY A 284 -33.68 -21.86 -18.13
CA GLY A 284 -33.25 -21.35 -16.82
C GLY A 284 -32.78 -22.42 -15.83
N SER A 285 -32.82 -23.70 -16.22
CA SER A 285 -32.31 -24.82 -15.42
C SER A 285 -31.01 -25.35 -15.99
N ASN A 286 -30.09 -25.77 -15.11
CA ASN A 286 -28.84 -26.41 -15.52
C ASN A 286 -29.10 -27.85 -15.99
N VAL A 287 -28.54 -28.21 -17.14
CA VAL A 287 -28.65 -29.53 -17.74
C VAL A 287 -27.43 -30.35 -17.33
N SER A 288 -27.64 -31.36 -16.48
CA SER A 288 -26.58 -32.26 -16.02
C SER A 288 -26.39 -33.49 -16.91
N ASN A 289 -27.41 -33.92 -17.66
CA ASN A 289 -27.32 -35.05 -18.58
C ASN A 289 -28.34 -34.92 -19.73
N LEU A 290 -28.06 -35.58 -20.86
CA LEU A 290 -28.90 -35.60 -22.06
C LEU A 290 -29.15 -37.06 -22.47
N TYR A 291 -30.42 -37.42 -22.67
CA TYR A 291 -30.82 -38.77 -23.09
C TYR A 291 -31.37 -38.74 -24.52
N PRO A 292 -30.55 -39.07 -25.53
CA PRO A 292 -30.97 -39.06 -26.92
C PRO A 292 -31.75 -40.33 -27.27
N PHE A 293 -32.86 -40.15 -28.01
CA PHE A 293 -33.70 -41.22 -28.53
C PHE A 293 -33.82 -41.08 -30.06
N ASP A 294 -33.90 -42.21 -30.76
CA ASP A 294 -34.21 -42.23 -32.19
C ASP A 294 -35.69 -41.92 -32.46
N ALA A 295 -36.06 -41.85 -33.74
CA ALA A 295 -37.43 -41.56 -34.16
C ALA A 295 -38.45 -42.61 -33.71
N GLN A 296 -37.99 -43.80 -33.33
CA GLN A 296 -38.81 -44.90 -32.82
C GLN A 296 -38.92 -44.88 -31.29
N GLY A 297 -38.29 -43.91 -30.62
CA GLY A 297 -38.27 -43.79 -29.16
C GLY A 297 -37.28 -44.75 -28.49
N LYS A 298 -36.35 -45.34 -29.23
CA LYS A 298 -35.28 -46.17 -28.68
C LYS A 298 -34.07 -45.30 -28.36
N GLN A 299 -33.53 -45.46 -27.15
CA GLN A 299 -32.37 -44.70 -26.71
C GLN A 299 -31.14 -45.05 -27.56
N VAL A 300 -30.41 -44.03 -28.01
CA VAL A 300 -29.19 -44.16 -28.80
C VAL A 300 -28.01 -43.56 -28.05
N SER A 301 -26.78 -43.77 -28.51
CA SER A 301 -25.61 -43.07 -27.97
C SER A 301 -25.03 -42.15 -29.04
N VAL A 302 -24.80 -40.88 -28.68
CA VAL A 302 -24.40 -39.82 -29.62
C VAL A 302 -23.34 -38.92 -29.01
N ARG A 303 -22.62 -38.19 -29.88
CA ARG A 303 -21.81 -37.04 -29.47
C ARG A 303 -22.47 -35.77 -29.96
N LEU A 304 -22.52 -34.76 -29.10
CA LEU A 304 -23.16 -33.48 -29.41
C LEU A 304 -22.10 -32.39 -29.58
N TYR A 305 -22.33 -31.53 -30.56
CA TYR A 305 -21.50 -30.39 -30.91
C TYR A 305 -22.42 -29.18 -31.10
N ASP A 306 -21.90 -27.97 -30.83
CA ASP A 306 -22.60 -26.72 -31.12
C ASP A 306 -22.53 -26.34 -32.61
N GLN A 307 -23.13 -25.21 -32.98
CA GLN A 307 -23.13 -24.69 -34.36
C GLN A 307 -21.73 -24.35 -34.90
N ASP A 308 -20.75 -24.14 -34.01
CA ASP A 308 -19.38 -23.79 -34.32
C ASP A 308 -18.46 -25.02 -34.36
N GLY A 309 -19.01 -26.21 -34.06
CA GLY A 309 -18.30 -27.48 -34.03
C GLY A 309 -17.58 -27.77 -32.71
N ASN A 310 -17.81 -27.00 -31.65
CA ASN A 310 -17.25 -27.29 -30.33
C ASN A 310 -18.04 -28.42 -29.65
N PRO A 311 -17.36 -29.38 -28.99
CA PRO A 311 -18.05 -30.47 -28.30
C PRO A 311 -18.82 -29.98 -27.09
N ILE A 312 -20.11 -30.27 -27.03
CA ILE A 312 -20.94 -30.01 -25.84
C ILE A 312 -20.55 -31.05 -24.79
N SER A 313 -19.74 -30.65 -23.81
CA SER A 313 -19.20 -31.55 -22.78
C SER A 313 -19.79 -31.21 -21.42
N LEU A 314 -20.42 -32.19 -20.76
CA LEU A 314 -20.97 -32.04 -19.41
C LEU A 314 -20.12 -32.83 -18.42
N GLU A 315 -20.15 -32.41 -17.16
CA GLU A 315 -19.45 -33.06 -16.06
C GLU A 315 -20.03 -34.47 -15.80
N LEU A 316 -19.15 -35.47 -15.71
CA LEU A 316 -19.49 -36.86 -15.45
C LEU A 316 -20.00 -37.04 -14.02
N GLN A 317 -21.10 -37.78 -13.87
CA GLN A 317 -21.74 -38.10 -12.59
C GLN A 317 -21.78 -39.63 -12.35
N ASP A 318 -20.76 -40.34 -12.81
CA ASP A 318 -20.62 -41.78 -12.64
C ASP A 318 -19.96 -42.13 -11.28
N CYS A 319 -19.89 -43.44 -10.98
CA CYS A 319 -19.26 -43.93 -9.76
C CYS A 319 -17.81 -43.45 -9.60
N ALA A 320 -17.05 -43.40 -10.69
CA ALA A 320 -15.66 -42.96 -10.67
C ALA A 320 -15.53 -41.48 -10.34
N ALA A 321 -16.33 -40.61 -10.96
CA ALA A 321 -16.37 -39.18 -10.66
C ALA A 321 -16.83 -38.91 -9.21
N THR A 322 -17.81 -39.67 -8.73
CA THR A 322 -18.38 -39.51 -7.37
C THR A 322 -17.42 -39.94 -6.27
N PHE A 323 -16.67 -41.04 -6.46
CA PHE A 323 -15.88 -41.65 -5.40
C PHE A 323 -14.36 -41.54 -5.58
N ASP A 324 -13.87 -41.40 -6.81
CA ASP A 324 -12.43 -41.45 -7.14
C ASP A 324 -11.94 -40.15 -7.83
N GLY A 325 -12.85 -39.21 -8.11
CA GLY A 325 -12.54 -37.95 -8.78
C GLY A 325 -11.88 -36.93 -7.84
N ASN A 326 -10.58 -36.66 -8.04
CA ASN A 326 -9.91 -35.49 -7.43
C ASN A 326 -10.14 -34.18 -8.23
N GLN A 327 -10.68 -34.28 -9.45
CA GLN A 327 -10.98 -33.17 -10.36
C GLN A 327 -12.25 -33.49 -11.18
N PRO A 328 -13.06 -32.48 -11.56
CA PRO A 328 -14.20 -32.65 -12.45
C PRO A 328 -13.77 -33.26 -13.79
N GLN A 329 -14.41 -34.36 -14.19
CA GLN A 329 -14.20 -34.96 -15.50
C GLN A 329 -15.38 -34.61 -16.41
N HIS A 330 -15.12 -34.33 -17.69
CA HIS A 330 -16.15 -33.96 -18.66
C HIS A 330 -16.17 -34.94 -19.84
N SER A 331 -17.37 -35.18 -20.39
CA SER A 331 -17.55 -36.03 -21.58
C SER A 331 -18.59 -35.45 -22.52
N ASN A 332 -18.35 -35.58 -23.82
CA ASN A 332 -19.29 -35.21 -24.88
C ASN A 332 -20.11 -36.42 -25.41
N LEU A 333 -20.01 -37.58 -24.77
CA LEU A 333 -20.76 -38.78 -25.11
C LEU A 333 -22.03 -38.88 -24.27
N PHE A 334 -23.17 -39.01 -24.93
CA PHE A 334 -24.48 -39.09 -24.30
C PHE A 334 -25.21 -40.39 -24.64
N PRO A 335 -26.07 -40.91 -23.74
CA PRO A 335 -26.26 -40.44 -22.37
C PRO A 335 -25.04 -40.76 -21.49
N GLN A 336 -24.75 -39.86 -20.56
CA GLN A 336 -23.71 -40.11 -19.57
C GLN A 336 -24.19 -41.15 -18.55
N ALA A 337 -23.25 -41.94 -18.05
CA ALA A 337 -23.49 -42.83 -16.93
C ALA A 337 -23.81 -42.00 -15.68
N VAL A 338 -24.88 -42.38 -14.99
CA VAL A 338 -25.26 -41.82 -13.69
C VAL A 338 -25.32 -42.95 -12.68
N VAL A 339 -25.01 -42.61 -11.43
CA VAL A 339 -25.11 -43.54 -10.32
C VAL A 339 -26.55 -44.01 -10.13
N SER A 340 -26.76 -45.33 -10.17
CA SER A 340 -28.01 -45.99 -9.80
C SER A 340 -28.01 -46.29 -8.30
N PRO A 341 -28.99 -45.80 -7.54
CA PRO A 341 -29.17 -46.17 -6.14
C PRO A 341 -29.43 -47.68 -5.97
N ASP A 342 -29.08 -48.22 -4.81
CA ASP A 342 -29.44 -49.59 -4.43
C ASP A 342 -30.93 -49.73 -4.06
N GLU A 343 -31.37 -50.94 -3.69
CA GLU A 343 -32.77 -51.23 -3.33
C GLU A 343 -33.29 -50.39 -2.15
N ASN A 344 -32.39 -49.84 -1.33
CA ASN A 344 -32.71 -48.99 -0.18
C ASN A 344 -32.54 -47.50 -0.49
N GLY A 345 -32.16 -47.13 -1.72
CA GLY A 345 -31.91 -45.76 -2.14
C GLY A 345 -30.54 -45.22 -1.73
N ASN A 346 -29.64 -46.07 -1.22
CA ASN A 346 -28.30 -45.68 -0.80
C ASN A 346 -27.29 -45.84 -1.94
N VAL A 347 -26.24 -45.03 -1.89
CA VAL A 347 -25.10 -45.08 -2.79
C VAL A 347 -23.84 -45.19 -1.93
N ASP A 348 -23.27 -46.39 -1.84
CA ASP A 348 -21.99 -46.63 -1.19
C ASP A 348 -20.92 -46.97 -2.19
N ARG A 349 -19.66 -46.62 -1.89
CA ARG A 349 -18.50 -46.92 -2.77
C ARG A 349 -18.42 -48.41 -3.14
N ALA A 350 -18.79 -49.31 -2.23
CA ALA A 350 -18.72 -50.75 -2.44
C ALA A 350 -19.86 -51.31 -3.30
N THR A 351 -20.98 -50.59 -3.43
CA THR A 351 -22.20 -51.05 -4.12
C THR A 351 -22.61 -50.14 -5.28
N CYS A 352 -21.82 -49.10 -5.58
CA CYS A 352 -22.08 -48.16 -6.65
C CYS A 352 -22.19 -48.86 -8.01
N LYS A 353 -23.25 -48.57 -8.75
CA LYS A 353 -23.48 -49.08 -10.11
C LYS A 353 -23.86 -47.94 -11.04
N ASP A 354 -23.20 -47.90 -12.19
CA ASP A 354 -23.54 -46.95 -13.23
C ASP A 354 -24.68 -47.44 -14.10
N SER A 355 -25.55 -46.52 -14.50
CA SER A 355 -26.61 -46.75 -15.48
C SER A 355 -26.62 -45.62 -16.50
N THR A 356 -26.70 -45.98 -17.77
CA THR A 356 -26.95 -45.03 -18.87
C THR A 356 -28.42 -45.01 -19.29
N LYS A 357 -29.27 -45.79 -18.64
CA LYS A 357 -30.69 -45.89 -18.97
C LYS A 357 -31.43 -44.65 -18.49
N ALA A 358 -32.21 -44.03 -19.37
CA ALA A 358 -33.07 -42.93 -18.98
C ALA A 358 -34.02 -43.33 -17.83
N PRO A 359 -34.18 -42.50 -16.80
CA PRO A 359 -35.10 -42.77 -15.68
C PRO A 359 -36.58 -42.55 -16.05
N PHE A 360 -36.86 -42.24 -17.32
CA PHE A 360 -38.18 -41.96 -17.85
C PHE A 360 -38.37 -42.64 -19.22
N VAL A 361 -39.64 -42.77 -19.63
CA VAL A 361 -40.02 -43.19 -20.98
C VAL A 361 -40.36 -41.93 -21.77
N PRO A 362 -39.75 -41.68 -22.94
CA PRO A 362 -40.10 -40.51 -23.74
C PRO A 362 -41.57 -40.62 -24.21
N PRO A 363 -42.28 -39.49 -24.35
CA PRO A 363 -43.62 -39.51 -24.92
C PRO A 363 -43.59 -40.11 -26.34
N PRO A 364 -44.68 -40.79 -26.79
CA PRO A 364 -44.74 -41.37 -28.12
C PRO A 364 -44.41 -40.32 -29.19
N ALA A 365 -43.48 -40.63 -30.08
CA ALA A 365 -43.14 -39.73 -31.18
C ALA A 365 -44.42 -39.43 -31.99
N PRO A 366 -44.72 -38.15 -32.30
CA PRO A 366 -45.80 -37.84 -33.22
C PRO A 366 -45.52 -38.56 -34.55
N ALA A 367 -46.53 -39.25 -35.09
CA ALA A 367 -46.44 -39.85 -36.41
C ALA A 367 -46.19 -38.71 -37.42
N THR A 368 -44.93 -38.50 -37.78
CA THR A 368 -44.58 -37.54 -38.80
C THR A 368 -45.07 -38.14 -40.11
N SER A 369 -46.14 -37.57 -40.69
CA SER A 369 -46.52 -37.90 -42.06
C SER A 369 -45.35 -37.51 -42.95
N LEU A 370 -44.66 -38.51 -43.50
CA LEU A 370 -43.67 -38.25 -44.54
C LEU A 370 -44.38 -37.44 -45.65
N PRO A 371 -43.84 -36.28 -46.07
CA PRO A 371 -44.32 -35.63 -47.28
C PRO A 371 -44.21 -36.65 -48.44
N PRO A 372 -45.20 -36.75 -49.34
CA PRO A 372 -45.14 -37.70 -50.43
C PRO A 372 -43.87 -37.46 -51.25
N THR A 373 -43.15 -38.55 -51.51
CA THR A 373 -42.03 -38.62 -52.45
C THR A 373 -42.40 -37.87 -53.73
N PRO A 374 -41.60 -36.89 -54.20
CA PRO A 374 -41.90 -36.22 -55.46
C PRO A 374 -41.94 -37.26 -56.58
N THR A 375 -43.06 -37.26 -57.31
CA THR A 375 -43.29 -38.08 -58.50
C THR A 375 -42.16 -37.83 -59.51
N PRO A 376 -41.53 -38.86 -60.11
CA PRO A 376 -40.54 -38.64 -61.15
C PRO A 376 -41.20 -37.95 -62.35
N ASN A 377 -40.74 -36.74 -62.66
CA ASN A 377 -41.16 -36.00 -63.85
C ASN A 377 -40.71 -36.76 -65.11
N PRO A 378 -41.58 -36.95 -66.13
CA PRO A 378 -41.24 -37.73 -67.31
C PRO A 378 -40.18 -37.05 -68.19
N THR A 379 -39.24 -37.89 -68.61
CA THR A 379 -38.20 -37.72 -69.63
C THR A 379 -38.72 -37.09 -70.95
N PRO A 380 -38.03 -36.09 -71.51
CA PRO A 380 -37.96 -35.89 -72.95
C PRO A 380 -36.74 -36.64 -73.53
N ASN A 381 -37.01 -37.48 -74.53
CA ASN A 381 -36.07 -38.30 -75.31
C ASN A 381 -35.26 -37.42 -76.33
N PRO A 382 -34.29 -37.94 -77.11
CA PRO A 382 -33.00 -37.31 -77.42
C PRO A 382 -33.08 -36.53 -78.76
N THR A 383 -32.05 -35.81 -79.23
CA THR A 383 -31.00 -36.24 -80.20
C THR A 383 -30.31 -34.94 -80.73
N PRO A 384 -29.24 -34.93 -81.54
CA PRO A 384 -27.94 -35.64 -81.55
C PRO A 384 -26.72 -34.68 -81.45
N ASN A 385 -25.57 -35.22 -81.04
CA ASN A 385 -24.20 -34.72 -81.33
C ASN A 385 -23.74 -35.35 -82.69
N PRO A 386 -22.80 -34.84 -83.54
CA PRO A 386 -21.39 -34.56 -83.19
C PRO A 386 -20.64 -33.40 -83.91
N ASN A 387 -19.50 -33.01 -83.30
CA ASN A 387 -18.20 -32.43 -83.77
C ASN A 387 -17.78 -32.70 -85.27
N PRO A 388 -16.66 -32.19 -85.90
CA PRO A 388 -15.39 -31.61 -85.37
C PRO A 388 -14.59 -30.48 -86.15
N THR A 389 -13.76 -29.71 -85.40
CA THR A 389 -12.31 -29.32 -85.63
C THR A 389 -11.88 -28.42 -86.85
N PRO A 390 -10.59 -27.99 -87.02
CA PRO A 390 -9.79 -26.90 -86.40
C PRO A 390 -9.34 -25.78 -87.40
N THR A 391 -8.58 -24.74 -86.96
CA THR A 391 -7.22 -24.36 -87.49
C THR A 391 -6.62 -23.07 -86.86
N LYS A 392 -5.31 -23.19 -86.55
CA LYS A 392 -4.24 -22.26 -86.15
C LYS A 392 -4.24 -20.82 -86.73
N SER A 393 -3.70 -19.83 -85.97
CA SER A 393 -2.29 -19.37 -86.07
C SER A 393 -2.05 -17.91 -85.61
N THR A 394 -0.85 -17.69 -85.03
CA THR A 394 0.03 -16.49 -85.00
C THR A 394 -0.15 -15.32 -84.00
N GLN A 395 0.89 -15.19 -83.15
CA GLN A 395 1.51 -14.04 -82.45
C GLN A 395 1.73 -12.78 -83.34
N PRO A 396 2.32 -11.64 -82.87
CA PRO A 396 2.58 -11.11 -81.52
C PRO A 396 2.25 -9.58 -81.34
N THR A 397 2.54 -9.05 -80.13
CA THR A 397 3.31 -7.80 -79.82
C THR A 397 2.62 -6.66 -79.04
N ALA A 398 3.28 -6.30 -77.92
CA ALA A 398 3.66 -4.95 -77.46
C ALA A 398 2.89 -4.23 -76.31
N LYS A 399 3.71 -3.92 -75.28
CA LYS A 399 3.80 -2.69 -74.46
C LYS A 399 3.00 -2.54 -73.15
N ALA A 400 3.75 -2.66 -72.04
CA ALA A 400 3.66 -1.78 -70.85
C ALA A 400 4.36 -0.41 -71.17
N PRO A 401 4.23 0.70 -70.39
CA PRO A 401 4.64 0.81 -68.96
C PRO A 401 3.78 1.71 -68.00
N THR A 402 3.75 1.30 -66.71
CA THR A 402 3.93 2.04 -65.42
C THR A 402 3.17 3.34 -65.02
N PRO A 403 3.18 3.76 -63.72
CA PRO A 403 2.02 4.32 -63.00
C PRO A 403 2.29 5.75 -62.47
N LYS A 404 1.34 6.36 -61.72
CA LYS A 404 1.64 7.50 -60.83
C LYS A 404 0.80 7.58 -59.55
N PRO A 405 1.30 8.25 -58.49
CA PRO A 405 0.91 8.09 -57.08
C PRO A 405 0.47 9.41 -56.38
N GLY A 406 0.24 9.35 -55.06
CA GLY A 406 0.15 10.48 -54.11
C GLY A 406 -1.22 10.54 -53.40
N VAL A 407 -1.36 10.78 -52.10
CA VAL A 407 -0.67 11.79 -51.26
C VAL A 407 -0.69 11.39 -49.77
N THR A 408 0.44 11.65 -49.11
CA THR A 408 0.68 11.70 -47.65
C THR A 408 0.50 13.13 -47.16
N LEU A 409 -0.07 13.34 -45.96
CA LEU A 409 0.01 14.61 -45.24
C LEU A 409 0.68 14.42 -43.88
N THR A 410 1.80 15.12 -43.71
CA THR A 410 2.57 15.29 -42.48
C THR A 410 2.47 16.77 -42.10
N VAL A 411 2.24 17.09 -40.82
CA VAL A 411 2.33 18.46 -40.30
C VAL A 411 3.43 18.50 -39.24
N SER A 412 4.39 19.41 -39.45
CA SER A 412 5.51 19.73 -38.55
C SER A 412 5.19 20.93 -37.64
N PRO A 413 5.94 21.11 -36.54
CA PRO A 413 5.63 22.06 -35.47
C PRO A 413 6.30 23.43 -35.69
N THR A 414 5.87 24.46 -34.95
CA THR A 414 6.67 25.67 -34.73
C THR A 414 6.41 26.29 -33.35
N ARG A 415 7.52 26.38 -32.60
CA ARG A 415 7.88 27.25 -31.47
C ARG A 415 7.25 27.03 -30.09
#